data_AF-A0A6J1AMJ0-F1
#
_entry.id   AF-A0A6J1AMJ0-F1
#
_cell.length_a   1.000
_cell.length_b   1.000
_cell.length_c   1.000
_cell.angle_alpha   90.00
_cell.angle_beta   90.00
_cell.angle_gamma   90.00
#
_symmetry.space_group_name_H-M   'P 1'
#
loop_
_entity.id
_entity.type
_entity.pdbx_description
1 polymer ?
#
loop_
_entity_poly.entity_id
_entity_poly.type
_entity_poly.pdbx_seq_one_letter_code
_entity_poly.pdbx_strand_id
1 'polypeptide(L)'
;MAWEQRYYPHETLICDYVFLMEYLIKSTEDVDLLVRKRILINQLGSHKAVVTLFNKLCKHVTPMEKNHYSDIFRKLNAYNAVRHHSWIAILKLQYFSTLWRGVATVAAVVLLVLTLIQTICAVISL
;
A
#
# COMPACT_ATOMS: atom_id res chain seq x y z
N MET A 1 -0.13 -14.80 22.69
CA MET A 1 -1.40 -14.97 21.96
C MET A 1 -2.34 -15.90 22.72
N ALA A 2 -2.01 -17.19 22.93
CA ALA A 2 -2.89 -18.11 23.67
C ALA A 2 -3.27 -17.64 25.10
N TRP A 3 -2.35 -16.97 25.81
CA TRP A 3 -2.64 -16.38 27.12
C TRP A 3 -3.68 -15.24 27.03
N GLU A 4 -3.47 -14.27 26.13
CA GLU A 4 -4.38 -13.14 25.92
C GLU A 4 -5.78 -13.63 25.50
N GLN A 5 -5.85 -14.58 24.56
CA GLN A 5 -7.11 -15.17 24.12
C GLN A 5 -7.85 -15.96 25.22
N ARG A 6 -7.11 -16.54 26.17
CA ARG A 6 -7.70 -17.35 27.25
C ARG A 6 -8.17 -16.51 28.42
N TYR A 7 -7.39 -15.51 28.81
CA TYR A 7 -7.65 -14.72 30.03
C TYR A 7 -8.36 -13.39 29.73
N TYR A 8 -8.23 -12.85 28.52
CA TYR A 8 -8.79 -11.57 28.11
C TYR A 8 -9.46 -11.66 26.73
N PRO A 9 -10.50 -12.51 26.58
CA PRO A 9 -11.11 -12.77 25.27
C PRO A 9 -11.85 -11.57 24.66
N HIS A 10 -11.93 -10.44 25.35
CA HIS A 10 -12.54 -9.20 24.86
C HIS A 10 -11.56 -8.03 24.79
N GLU A 11 -10.29 -8.26 25.15
CA GLU A 11 -9.24 -7.25 25.15
C GLU A 11 -7.97 -7.81 24.48
N THR A 12 -8.13 -8.38 23.28
CA THR A 12 -7.04 -9.02 22.54
C THR A 12 -6.22 -8.05 21.70
N LEU A 13 -5.77 -6.96 22.33
CA LEU A 13 -5.04 -5.87 21.67
C LEU A 13 -3.79 -6.35 20.93
N ILE A 14 -3.02 -7.26 21.54
CA ILE A 14 -1.77 -7.76 20.96
C ILE A 14 -2.09 -8.68 19.77
N CYS A 15 -3.03 -9.61 19.92
CA CYS A 15 -3.46 -10.47 18.81
C CYS A 15 -4.01 -9.65 17.64
N ASP A 16 -4.84 -8.64 17.91
CA ASP A 16 -5.43 -7.78 16.89
C ASP A 16 -4.36 -6.96 16.14
N TYR A 17 -3.35 -6.47 16.86
CA TYR A 17 -2.21 -5.79 16.25
C TYR A 17 -1.38 -6.72 15.37
N VAL A 18 -1.10 -7.94 15.83
CA VAL A 18 -0.36 -8.94 15.06
C VAL A 18 -1.13 -9.30 13.78
N PHE A 19 -2.46 -9.41 13.87
CA PHE A 19 -3.33 -9.64 12.71
C PHE A 19 -3.32 -8.47 11.73
N LEU A 20 -3.35 -7.23 12.22
CA LEU A 20 -3.19 -6.03 11.39
C LEU A 20 -1.85 -6.05 10.64
N MET A 21 -0.76 -6.39 11.33
CA MET A 21 0.57 -6.43 10.72
C MET A 21 0.71 -7.56 9.70
N GLU A 22 0.13 -8.74 9.94
CA GLU A 22 0.08 -9.81 8.93
C GLU A 22 -0.72 -9.41 7.69
N TYR A 23 -1.80 -8.63 7.85
CA TYR A 23 -2.53 -8.09 6.71
C TYR A 23 -1.70 -7.10 5.89
N LEU A 24 -0.92 -6.25 6.55
CA LEU A 24 -0.07 -5.24 5.89
C LEU A 24 1.20 -5.83 5.27
N ILE A 25 1.75 -6.91 5.82
CA ILE A 25 3.04 -7.50 5.42
C ILE A 25 2.81 -8.75 4.58
N LYS A 26 2.77 -8.61 3.25
CA LYS A 26 2.67 -9.74 2.30
C LYS A 26 4.00 -10.06 1.63
N SER A 27 4.92 -9.10 1.60
CA SER A 27 6.19 -9.18 0.88
C SER A 27 7.32 -8.46 1.64
N THR A 28 8.56 -8.63 1.17
CA THR A 28 9.71 -7.93 1.75
C THR A 28 9.68 -6.44 1.46
N GLU A 29 9.00 -6.04 0.39
CA GLU A 29 8.78 -4.66 -0.03
C GLU A 29 7.82 -3.96 0.93
N ASP A 30 6.81 -4.67 1.45
CA ASP A 30 5.90 -4.13 2.46
C ASP A 30 6.64 -3.86 3.78
N VAL A 31 7.51 -4.79 4.20
CA VAL A 31 8.37 -4.60 5.38
C VAL A 31 9.26 -3.37 5.20
N ASP A 32 9.91 -3.27 4.04
CA ASP A 32 10.77 -2.13 3.72
C ASP A 32 10.00 -0.80 3.74
N LEU A 33 8.80 -0.77 3.16
CA LEU A 33 7.92 0.41 3.20
C LEU A 33 7.57 0.80 4.64
N LEU A 34 7.14 -0.16 5.47
CA LEU A 34 6.77 0.08 6.87
C LEU A 34 7.96 0.56 7.70
N VAL A 35 9.17 0.03 7.45
CA VAL A 35 10.40 0.47 8.10
C VAL A 35 10.78 1.89 7.67
N ARG A 36 10.75 2.20 6.37
CA ARG A 36 11.03 3.56 5.87
C ARG A 36 10.04 4.58 6.41
N LYS A 37 8.77 4.18 6.58
CA LYS A 37 7.72 5.03 7.19
C LYS A 37 7.77 5.06 8.71
N ARG A 38 8.73 4.37 9.35
CA ARG A 38 8.88 4.26 10.81
C ARG A 38 7.65 3.70 11.53
N ILE A 39 6.84 2.91 10.81
CA ILE A 39 5.69 2.19 11.37
C ILE A 39 6.17 0.89 12.02
N LEU A 40 7.21 0.27 11.45
CA LEU A 40 7.82 -0.96 11.95
C LEU A 40 9.32 -0.74 12.22
N ILE A 41 9.81 -1.22 13.35
CA ILE A 41 11.24 -1.27 13.65
C ILE A 41 11.72 -2.70 13.41
N ASN A 42 12.54 -2.92 12.38
CA ASN A 42 13.10 -4.23 12.11
C ASN A 42 14.37 -4.47 12.94
N GLN A 43 14.25 -5.26 14.00
CA GLN A 43 15.39 -5.74 14.78
C GLN A 43 15.87 -7.15 14.39
N LEU A 44 15.19 -7.81 13.45
CA LEU A 44 15.56 -9.16 13.00
C LEU A 44 16.70 -9.14 11.96
N GLY A 45 17.13 -7.96 11.50
CA GLY A 45 18.20 -7.81 10.52
C GLY A 45 17.87 -8.27 9.09
N SER A 46 16.69 -8.89 8.88
CA SER A 46 16.25 -9.37 7.57
C SER A 46 14.75 -9.16 7.37
N HIS A 47 14.37 -8.51 6.27
CA HIS A 47 12.95 -8.32 5.91
C HIS A 47 12.22 -9.65 5.73
N LYS A 48 12.90 -10.66 5.18
CA LYS A 48 12.33 -12.01 5.00
C LYS A 48 12.01 -12.68 6.34
N ALA A 49 12.84 -12.43 7.35
CA ALA A 49 12.62 -12.96 8.70
C ALA A 49 11.38 -12.33 9.34
N VAL A 50 11.14 -11.04 9.12
CA VAL A 50 9.92 -10.34 9.55
C VAL A 50 8.67 -10.92 8.88
N VAL A 51 8.66 -11.07 7.55
CA VAL A 51 7.52 -11.68 6.83
C VAL A 51 7.22 -13.08 7.38
N THR A 52 8.27 -13.88 7.58
CA THR A 52 8.14 -15.25 8.10
C THR A 52 7.60 -15.26 9.53
N LEU A 53 8.02 -14.32 10.37
CA LEU A 53 7.55 -14.20 11.75
C LEU A 53 6.04 -13.96 11.81
N PHE A 54 5.54 -12.94 11.12
CA PHE A 54 4.11 -12.60 11.13
C PHE A 54 3.26 -13.72 10.52
N ASN A 55 3.69 -14.30 9.39
CA ASN A 55 2.98 -15.44 8.78
C ASN A 55 2.90 -16.65 9.72
N LYS A 56 3.97 -16.95 10.47
CA LYS A 56 3.97 -18.06 11.43
C LYS A 56 3.13 -17.77 12.67
N LEU A 57 3.15 -16.54 13.16
CA LEU A 57 2.35 -16.12 14.31
C LEU A 57 0.86 -16.22 14.00
N CYS A 58 0.41 -15.76 12.84
CA CYS A 58 -1.01 -15.78 12.47
C CYS A 58 -1.53 -17.14 11.99
N LYS A 59 -0.66 -18.12 11.70
CA LYS A 59 -1.04 -19.42 11.12
C LYS A 59 -2.13 -20.18 11.91
N HIS A 60 -2.20 -19.97 13.23
CA HIS A 60 -3.16 -20.65 14.10
C HIS A 60 -3.99 -19.67 14.96
N VAL A 61 -4.00 -18.39 14.60
CA VAL A 61 -4.74 -17.37 15.34
C VAL A 61 -6.05 -17.13 14.61
N THR A 62 -7.15 -17.52 15.25
CA THR A 62 -8.49 -17.22 14.73
C THR A 62 -8.77 -15.73 14.95
N PRO A 63 -9.22 -14.99 13.92
CA PRO A 63 -9.67 -13.61 14.10
C PRO A 63 -10.85 -13.57 15.07
N MET A 64 -10.80 -12.66 16.05
CA MET A 64 -11.91 -12.43 16.97
C MET A 64 -13.01 -11.58 16.33
N GLU A 65 -14.26 -11.81 16.76
CA GLU A 65 -15.44 -11.07 16.27
C GLU A 65 -15.34 -9.55 16.53
N LYS A 66 -14.62 -9.13 17.56
CA LYS A 66 -14.37 -7.73 17.88
C LYS A 66 -12.88 -7.44 17.81
N ASN A 67 -12.42 -6.98 16.65
CA ASN A 67 -11.06 -6.49 16.47
C ASN A 67 -10.99 -4.99 16.79
N HIS A 68 -10.10 -4.59 17.71
CA HIS A 68 -9.88 -3.20 18.11
C HIS A 68 -9.44 -2.28 16.95
N TYR A 69 -8.88 -2.85 15.89
CA TYR A 69 -8.45 -2.16 14.68
C TYR A 69 -9.39 -2.36 13.48
N SER A 70 -10.59 -2.92 13.68
CA SER A 70 -11.61 -3.10 12.64
C SER A 70 -11.94 -1.80 11.89
N ASP A 71 -11.95 -0.66 12.59
CA ASP A 71 -12.12 0.65 11.98
C ASP A 71 -10.98 1.06 11.05
N ILE A 72 -9.74 0.67 11.37
CA ILE A 72 -8.58 0.89 10.50
C ILE A 72 -8.73 0.05 9.24
N PHE A 73 -9.08 -1.24 9.37
CA PHE A 73 -9.36 -2.11 8.23
C PHE A 73 -10.46 -1.53 7.33
N ARG A 74 -11.56 -1.06 7.93
CA ARG A 74 -12.67 -0.44 7.19
C ARG A 74 -12.22 0.80 6.42
N LYS A 75 -11.47 1.71 7.06
CA LYS A 75 -10.95 2.92 6.42
C LYS A 75 -9.95 2.59 5.30
N LEU A 76 -9.06 1.62 5.53
CA LEU A 76 -8.07 1.19 4.55
C LEU A 76 -8.74 0.56 3.31
N ASN A 77 -9.72 -0.32 3.53
CA ASN A 77 -10.49 -0.94 2.46
C ASN A 77 -11.33 0.11 1.70
N ALA A 78 -11.96 1.05 2.40
CA ALA A 78 -12.69 2.14 1.76
C ALA A 78 -11.77 3.02 0.91
N TYR A 79 -10.58 3.36 1.41
CA TYR A 79 -9.57 4.11 0.66
C TYR A 79 -9.13 3.38 -0.61
N ASN A 80 -8.90 2.06 -0.52
CA ASN A 80 -8.52 1.25 -1.67
C ASN A 80 -9.67 1.00 -2.65
N ALA A 81 -10.93 0.97 -2.19
CA ALA A 81 -12.11 0.76 -3.02
C ALA A 81 -12.39 1.95 -3.97
N VAL A 82 -11.91 3.15 -3.63
CA VAL A 82 -12.04 4.32 -4.49
C VAL A 82 -11.04 4.21 -5.65
N ARG A 83 -11.57 3.75 -6.79
CA ARG A 83 -10.81 3.47 -8.02
C ARG A 83 -9.84 4.60 -8.43
N HIS A 84 -10.20 5.86 -8.22
CA HIS A 84 -9.35 7.01 -8.56
C HIS A 84 -8.00 7.03 -7.81
N HIS A 85 -7.95 6.57 -6.56
CA HIS A 85 -6.70 6.49 -5.80
C HIS A 85 -5.74 5.44 -6.38
N SER A 86 -6.27 4.31 -6.86
CA SER A 86 -5.48 3.29 -7.55
C SER A 86 -4.88 3.82 -8.85
N TRP A 87 -5.67 4.54 -9.66
CA TRP A 87 -5.18 5.15 -10.91
C TRP A 87 -4.11 6.21 -10.65
N ILE A 88 -4.28 7.09 -9.65
CA ILE A 88 -3.24 8.07 -9.27
C ILE A 88 -1.97 7.34 -8.78
N ALA A 89 -2.11 6.29 -7.98
CA ALA A 89 -0.96 5.53 -7.49
C ALA A 89 -0.18 4.88 -8.63
N ILE A 90 -0.88 4.27 -9.59
CA ILE A 90 -0.27 3.69 -10.80
C ILE A 90 0.39 4.78 -11.64
N LEU A 91 -0.29 5.92 -11.86
CA LEU A 91 0.28 7.05 -12.61
C LEU A 91 1.58 7.55 -11.96
N LYS A 92 1.56 7.73 -10.64
CA LYS A 92 2.74 8.17 -9.88
C LYS A 92 3.88 7.16 -9.95
N LEU A 93 3.57 5.86 -9.84
CA LEU A 93 4.58 4.81 -9.90
C LEU A 93 5.18 4.68 -11.32
N GLN A 94 4.34 4.69 -12.36
CA GLN A 94 4.77 4.36 -13.71
C GLN A 94 5.40 5.56 -14.43
N TYR A 95 4.82 6.75 -14.26
CA TYR A 95 5.27 7.97 -14.94
C TYR A 95 6.17 8.84 -14.07
N PHE A 96 6.01 8.82 -12.75
CA PHE A 96 6.79 9.64 -11.81
C PHE A 96 7.74 8.83 -10.91
N SER A 97 8.05 7.57 -11.25
CA SER A 97 9.03 6.76 -10.51
C SER A 97 10.42 7.39 -10.46
N THR A 98 10.79 8.13 -11.51
CA THR A 98 12.04 8.89 -11.56
C THR A 98 11.75 10.28 -12.12
N LEU A 99 12.47 11.29 -11.63
CA LEU A 99 12.35 12.67 -12.12
C LEU A 99 12.45 12.74 -13.64
N TRP A 100 13.40 11.99 -14.21
CA TRP A 100 13.62 11.90 -15.66
C TRP A 100 12.43 11.33 -16.43
N ARG A 101 11.82 10.25 -15.93
CA ARG A 101 10.64 9.66 -16.57
C ARG A 101 9.43 10.60 -16.48
N GLY A 102 9.31 11.36 -15.39
CA GLY A 102 8.30 12.41 -15.25
C GLY A 102 8.46 13.51 -16.29
N VAL A 103 9.67 14.06 -16.43
CA VAL A 103 9.98 15.11 -17.42
C VAL A 103 9.72 14.62 -18.85
N ALA A 104 10.18 13.41 -19.20
CA ALA A 104 9.95 12.84 -20.53
C ALA A 104 8.45 12.69 -20.85
N THR A 105 7.65 12.26 -19.87
CA THR A 105 6.19 12.11 -20.04
C THR A 105 5.53 13.46 -20.28
N VAL A 106 5.90 14.49 -19.51
CA VAL A 106 5.36 15.85 -19.69
C VAL A 106 5.73 16.41 -21.06
N ALA A 107 6.99 16.25 -21.48
CA ALA A 107 7.44 16.69 -22.79
C ALA A 107 6.66 16.01 -23.93
N ALA A 108 6.43 14.69 -23.85
CA ALA A 108 5.65 13.96 -24.84
C ALA A 108 4.20 14.45 -24.93
N VAL A 109 3.55 14.75 -23.80
CA VAL A 109 2.19 15.30 -23.76
C VAL A 109 2.14 16.68 -24.39
N VAL A 110 3.10 17.56 -24.08
CA VAL A 110 3.18 18.91 -24.67
C VAL A 110 3.37 18.82 -26.19
N LEU A 111 4.29 17.97 -26.66
CA LEU A 111 4.50 17.75 -28.09
C LEU A 111 3.23 17.22 -28.77
N LEU A 112 2.54 16.27 -28.16
CA LEU A 112 1.30 15.71 -28.70
C LEU A 112 0.21 16.78 -28.84
N VAL A 113 0.03 17.63 -27.83
CA VAL A 113 -0.91 18.76 -27.87
C VAL A 113 -0.54 19.75 -28.97
N LEU A 114 0.73 20.13 -29.07
CA LEU A 114 1.21 21.02 -30.13
C LEU A 114 0.95 20.43 -31.53
N THR A 115 1.22 19.14 -31.73
CA THR A 115 0.95 18.48 -33.01
C THR A 115 -0.53 18.42 -33.35
N LEU A 116 -1.41 18.23 -32.36
CA LEU A 116 -2.86 18.27 -32.57
C LEU A 116 -3.32 19.66 -33.01
N ILE A 117 -2.87 20.71 -32.32
CA ILE A 117 -3.19 22.10 -32.68
C ILE A 117 -2.72 22.38 -34.10
N GLN A 118 -1.48 22.03 -34.42
CA GLN A 118 -0.91 22.22 -35.75
C GLN A 118 -1.71 21.49 -36.83
N THR A 119 -2.14 20.26 -36.56
CA THR A 119 -2.95 19.46 -37.49
C THR A 119 -4.33 20.09 -37.72
N ILE A 120 -4.99 20.54 -36.66
CA ILE A 120 -6.31 21.19 -36.75
C ILE A 120 -6.20 22.51 -37.53
N CYS A 121 -5.21 23.35 -37.22
CA CYS A 121 -4.97 24.59 -37.95
C CYS A 121 -4.67 24.33 -39.42
N ALA A 122 -3.87 23.30 -39.75
CA ALA A 122 -3.56 22.92 -41.12
C ALA A 122 -4.81 22.47 -41.90
N VAL A 123 -5.70 21.69 -41.26
CA VAL A 123 -6.96 21.24 -41.87
C VAL A 123 -7.95 22.40 -42.08
N ILE A 124 -8.03 23.34 -41.14
CA ILE A 124 -8.91 24.53 -41.27
C ILE A 124 -8.37 25.52 -42.32
N SER A 125 -7.06 25.56 -42.51
CA SER A 125 -6.40 26.45 -43.49
C SER A 125 -6.35 25.86 -44.91
N LEU A 126 -6.90 24.65 -45.11
CA LEU A 126 -7.03 23.96 -46.38
C LEU A 126 -8.38 24.29 -47.04
#